data_AF-Q116E6-F1
#
_entry.id   AF-Q116E6-F1
#
_cell.length_a   1.000
_cell.length_b   1.000
_cell.length_c   1.000
_cell.angle_alpha   90.00
_cell.angle_beta   90.00
_cell.angle_gamma   90.00
#
_symmetry.space_group_name_H-M   'P 1'
#
loop_
_entity.id
_entity.type
_entity.pdbx_description
1 polymer ?
#
loop_
_entity_poly.entity_id
_entity_poly.type
_entity_poly.pdbx_seq_one_letter_code
_entity_poly.pdbx_strand_id
1 'polypeptide(L)' 'MLVEVSNIDHLRLLAGIIDEIGMENKINQLLGEELPEKIIGGQAAKGMLLNRLGKVLFILYF' A
#
# COMPACT_ATOMS: atom_id res chain seq x y z
N MET A 1 2.18 27.74 -24.44
CA MET A 1 1.28 26.73 -23.84
C MET A 1 1.93 26.31 -22.54
N LEU A 2 1.34 26.65 -21.39
CA LEU A 2 1.84 26.18 -20.09
C LEU A 2 1.22 24.80 -19.85
N VAL A 3 2.06 23.77 -19.71
CA VAL A 3 1.59 22.45 -19.29
C VAL A 3 1.36 22.52 -17.79
N GLU A 4 0.11 22.42 -17.34
CA GLU A 4 -0.18 22.24 -15.93
C GLU A 4 0.26 20.84 -15.50
N VAL A 5 1.24 20.79 -14.61
CA VAL A 5 1.67 19.55 -13.96
C VAL A 5 0.87 19.40 -12.68
N SER A 6 -0.03 18.43 -12.65
CA SER A 6 -0.77 18.02 -11.45
C SER A 6 -0.01 16.91 -10.74
N ASN A 7 0.26 17.10 -9.44
CA ASN A 7 0.78 16.03 -8.61
C ASN A 7 -0.39 15.11 -8.22
N ILE A 8 -0.35 13.87 -8.68
CA ILE A 8 -1.36 12.88 -8.34
C ILE A 8 -1.01 12.22 -6.99
N ASP A 9 -2.01 11.82 -6.22
CA ASP A 9 -1.75 11.10 -4.97
C ASP A 9 -1.33 9.66 -5.27
N HIS A 10 -0.03 9.48 -5.48
CA HIS A 10 0.59 8.22 -5.86
C HIS A 10 0.41 7.13 -4.79
N LEU A 11 0.40 7.49 -3.50
CA LEU A 11 0.18 6.54 -2.41
C LEU A 11 -1.26 6.05 -2.38
N ARG A 12 -2.23 6.95 -2.61
CA ARG A 12 -3.64 6.57 -2.68
C ARG A 12 -3.94 5.69 -3.89
N LEU A 13 -3.32 5.97 -5.04
CA LEU A 13 -3.42 5.10 -6.22
C LEU A 13 -2.86 3.71 -5.93
N LEU A 14 -1.69 3.64 -5.32
CA LEU A 14 -1.07 2.38 -4.95
C LEU A 14 -1.89 1.60 -3.92
N ALA A 15 -2.46 2.26 -2.92
CA ALA A 15 -3.36 1.63 -1.96
C ALA A 15 -4.56 0.97 -2.67
N GLY A 16 -5.15 1.66 -3.66
CA GLY A 16 -6.22 1.12 -4.50
C GLY A 16 -5.78 -0.11 -5.31
N ILE A 17 -4.58 -0.08 -5.90
CA ILE A 17 -4.02 -1.23 -6.63
C ILE A 17 -3.81 -2.43 -5.69
N ILE A 18 -3.28 -2.21 -4.49
CA ILE A 18 -3.05 -3.27 -3.49
C ILE A 18 -4.38 -3.92 -3.06
N ASP A 19 -5.44 -3.13 -2.98
CA ASP A 19 -6.79 -3.61 -2.68
C ASP A 19 -7.37 -4.42 -3.84
N GLU A 20 -7.22 -3.93 -5.07
CA GLU A 20 -7.72 -4.60 -6.28
C GLU A 20 -7.08 -5.98 -6.49
N ILE A 21 -5.79 -6.13 -6.22
CA ILE A 21 -5.10 -7.43 -6.34
C ILE A 21 -5.46 -8.42 -5.21
N GLY A 22 -6.23 -7.99 -4.20
CA GLY A 22 -6.64 -8.79 -3.06
C GLY A 22 -5.46 -9.25 -2.20
N MET A 23 -4.43 -8.42 -2.04
CA MET A 23 -3.18 -8.81 -1.37
C MET A 23 -3.41 -9.22 0.08
N GLU A 24 -4.23 -8.45 0.80
CA GLU A 24 -4.56 -8.71 2.20
C GLU A 24 -5.13 -10.12 2.39
N ASN A 25 -6.11 -10.49 1.56
CA ASN A 25 -6.75 -11.80 1.61
C ASN A 25 -5.76 -12.94 1.32
N LYS A 26 -4.91 -12.78 0.29
CA LYS A 26 -3.90 -13.79 -0.04
C LYS A 26 -2.90 -14.00 1.09
N ILE A 27 -2.46 -12.92 1.73
CA ILE A 27 -1.52 -13.00 2.86
C ILE A 27 -2.18 -13.66 4.07
N ASN A 28 -3.43 -13.30 4.37
CA ASN A 28 -4.18 -13.92 5.46
C ASN A 28 -4.37 -15.42 5.22
N GLN A 29 -4.66 -15.86 3.99
CA GLN A 29 -4.74 -17.28 3.63
C GLN A 29 -3.41 -18.02 3.81
N LEU A 30 -2.29 -17.37 3.52
CA LEU A 30 -0.95 -17.97 3.67
C LEU A 30 -0.51 -18.09 5.14
N LEU A 31 -0.94 -17.14 5.99
CA LEU A 31 -0.55 -17.06 7.40
C LEU A 31 -1.53 -17.80 8.33
N GLY A 32 -2.73 -18.12 7.85
CA GLY A 32 -3.83 -18.63 8.66
C GLY A 32 -4.70 -17.51 9.22
N GLU A 33 -6.02 -17.72 9.24
CA GLU A 33 -7.00 -16.71 9.67
C GLU A 33 -7.11 -16.56 11.20
N GLU A 34 -6.58 -17.52 11.97
CA GLU A 34 -6.71 -17.58 13.44
C GLU A 34 -5.53 -16.94 14.20
N LEU A 35 -5.13 -15.72 13.81
CA LEU A 35 -4.21 -14.94 14.63
C LEU A 35 -5.04 -14.14 15.67
N PRO A 36 -4.77 -14.26 16.99
CA PRO A 36 -5.48 -13.52 18.04
C PRO A 36 -5.15 -12.01 18.06
N GLU A 37 -4.40 -11.51 17.07
CA GLU A 37 -3.94 -10.13 17.00
C GLU A 37 -4.98 -9.19 16.37
N LYS A 38 -5.03 -7.96 16.89
CA LYS A 38 -5.89 -6.87 16.43
C LYS A 38 -5.64 -6.46 14.97
N ILE A 39 -4.48 -6.83 14.40
CA ILE A 39 -4.08 -6.54 13.04
C ILE A 39 -3.80 -7.87 12.33
N ILE A 40 -4.58 -8.17 11.29
CA ILE A 40 -4.40 -9.39 10.50
C ILE A 40 -3.16 -9.20 9.59
N GLY A 41 -2.38 -10.26 9.36
CA GLY A 41 -1.07 -10.17 8.69
C GLY A 41 -1.08 -9.45 7.33
N GLY A 42 -2.17 -9.53 6.57
CA GLY A 42 -2.35 -8.80 5.32
C GLY A 42 -2.41 -7.27 5.49
N GLN A 43 -3.00 -6.78 6.57
CA GLN A 43 -3.03 -5.34 6.88
C GLN A 43 -1.65 -4.82 7.27
N ALA A 44 -0.91 -5.62 8.05
CA ALA A 44 0.48 -5.30 8.38
C ALA A 44 1.34 -5.22 7.12
N ALA A 45 1.22 -6.19 6.20
CA ALA A 45 1.95 -6.20 4.94
C ALA A 45 1.59 -5.01 4.04
N LYS A 46 0.30 -4.67 3.91
CA LYS A 46 -0.16 -3.46 3.19
C LYS A 46 0.46 -2.19 3.79
N GLY A 47 0.44 -2.05 5.11
CA GLY A 47 1.04 -0.93 5.82
C GLY A 47 2.55 -0.83 5.61
N MET A 48 3.29 -1.94 5.65
CA MET A 48 4.74 -1.98 5.40
C MET A 48 5.08 -1.51 3.99
N LEU A 49 4.31 -1.94 3.00
CA LEU A 49 4.52 -1.58 1.59
C LEU A 49 4.30 -0.09 1.36
N LEU A 50 3.18 0.45 1.86
CA LEU A 50 2.85 1.87 1.77
C LEU A 50 3.85 2.74 2.53
N ASN A 51 4.27 2.33 3.73
CA ASN A 51 5.26 3.05 4.52
C ASN A 51 6.63 3.12 3.84
N ARG A 52 7.11 1.99 3.29
CA ARG A 52 8.38 1.95 2.56
C ARG A 52 8.32 2.79 1.29
N LEU A 53 7.21 2.74 0.56
CA LEU A 53 7.06 3.50 -0.68
C LEU A 53 6.85 5.00 -0.45
N GLY A 54 6.21 5.40 0.67
CA GLY A 54 6.16 6.81 1.06
C GLY A 54 7.56 7.43 1.21
N LYS A 55 8.54 6.67 1.73
CA LYS A 55 9.94 7.11 1.82
C LYS A 55 10.65 7.14 0.47
N VAL A 56 10.34 6.21 -0.45
CA VAL A 56 10.92 6.19 -1.80
C VAL A 56 10.36 7.34 -2.64
N LEU A 57 9.05 7.57 -2.58
CA LEU A 57 8.41 8.71 -3.24
C LEU A 57 9.01 10.03 -2.74
N PHE A 58 9.24 10.16 -1.42
CA PHE A 58 9.89 11.34 -0.87
C PHE A 58 11.25 11.65 -1.53
N ILE A 59 12.04 10.65 -1.94
CA ILE A 59 13.32 10.83 -2.64
C ILE A 59 13.13 11.15 -4.14
N LEU A 60 12.05 10.70 -4.77
CA LEU A 60 11.81 10.90 -6.20
C LEU A 60 11.20 12.27 -6.54
N TYR A 61 10.54 12.93 -5.59
CA TYR A 61 9.96 14.27 -5.75
C TYR A 61 10.83 15.40 -5.17
N PHE A 62 12.02 15.08 -4.63
CA PHE A 62 12.98 16.05 -4.06
C PHE A 62 14.31 16.08 -4.83
#